data_AF-A0A848XIY3-F1
#
_entry.id   AF-A0A848XIY3-F1
#
_cell.length_a   1.000
_cell.length_b   1.000
_cell.length_c   1.000
_cell.angle_alpha   90.00
_cell.angle_beta   90.00
_cell.angle_gamma   90.00
#
_symmetry.space_group_name_H-M   'P 1'
#
loop_
_entity.id
_entity.type
_entity.pdbx_description
1 polymer ?
#
loop_
_entity_poly.entity_id
_entity_poly.type
_entity_poly.pdbx_seq_one_letter_code
_entity_poly.pdbx_strand_id
1 'polypeptide(L)'
;MRWTLGWVRGVGLALAVAGMAPVAAPAQVESQAIGTELTLREALERAIATSPAYRQALNRMELSGPQARQAWGGFLPNLNLSYGTNQNFRRETTALDNFGNPIENPTTETVFSSQSSQSASLGIDLFQGGRRFHQLGQARAEAEVTRRAGERELNGVLAQVQRQFLDAQLQRALLGVEEEL
;
A
#
# COMPACT_ATOMS: atom_id res chain seq x y z
N MET A 1 43.01 -47.86 -14.28
CA MET A 1 43.87 -47.04 -15.17
C MET A 1 43.86 -45.61 -14.66
N ARG A 2 45.02 -45.12 -14.21
CA ARG A 2 45.29 -43.74 -13.77
C ARG A 2 45.33 -42.83 -15.00
N TRP A 3 44.97 -41.56 -14.88
CA TRP A 3 45.77 -40.39 -15.31
C TRP A 3 45.21 -39.14 -14.62
N THR A 4 46.08 -38.48 -13.87
CA THR A 4 45.91 -37.21 -13.14
C THR A 4 46.71 -36.12 -13.86
N LEU A 5 46.25 -34.86 -13.86
CA LEU A 5 47.08 -33.64 -13.84
C LEU A 5 46.09 -32.47 -13.64
N GLY A 6 46.09 -31.74 -12.52
CA GLY A 6 47.07 -30.68 -12.20
C GLY A 6 46.68 -29.44 -13.01
N TRP A 7 46.26 -28.32 -12.42
CA TRP A 7 47.12 -27.45 -11.63
C TRP A 7 46.34 -26.64 -10.59
N VAL A 8 46.92 -26.60 -9.38
CA VAL A 8 46.61 -25.71 -8.25
C VAL A 8 47.59 -24.54 -8.28
N ARG A 9 47.07 -23.32 -8.12
CA ARG A 9 47.73 -22.18 -7.46
C ARG A 9 46.61 -21.56 -6.62
N GLY A 10 46.60 -21.55 -5.29
CA GLY A 10 47.70 -21.56 -4.33
C GLY A 10 47.87 -20.17 -3.75
N VAL A 11 46.90 -19.69 -2.96
CA VAL A 11 47.00 -18.65 -1.91
C VAL A 11 45.78 -18.93 -1.02
N GLY A 12 45.86 -19.33 0.24
CA GLY A 12 46.65 -18.79 1.33
C GLY A 12 45.63 -18.48 2.44
N LEU A 13 45.52 -19.39 3.39
CA LEU A 13 44.57 -19.37 4.50
C LEU A 13 45.01 -18.32 5.54
N ALA A 14 44.13 -17.39 5.93
CA ALA A 14 44.27 -16.66 7.19
C ALA A 14 42.89 -16.20 7.68
N LEU A 15 42.45 -16.84 8.77
CA LEU A 15 41.37 -16.39 9.65
C LEU A 15 41.69 -15.01 10.22
N ALA A 16 40.77 -14.07 10.08
CA ALA A 16 40.68 -12.90 10.95
C ALA A 16 39.20 -12.64 11.26
N VAL A 17 38.77 -13.14 12.41
CA VAL A 17 37.58 -12.62 13.11
C VAL A 17 37.91 -11.20 13.54
N ALA A 18 37.28 -10.20 12.93
CA ALA A 18 37.34 -8.81 13.36
C ALA A 18 35.97 -8.16 13.20
N GLY A 19 35.31 -8.01 14.36
CA GLY A 19 34.15 -7.17 14.67
C GLY A 19 33.31 -6.59 13.53
N MET A 20 32.11 -7.15 13.33
CA MET A 20 30.96 -6.35 12.93
C MET A 20 30.64 -5.38 14.07
N ALA A 21 31.18 -4.17 14.00
CA ALA A 21 30.63 -3.04 14.73
C ALA A 21 29.45 -2.47 13.92
N PRO A 22 28.25 -2.30 14.48
CA PRO A 22 27.26 -1.45 13.86
C PRO A 22 27.78 -0.02 13.97
N VAL A 23 28.22 0.54 12.85
CA VAL A 23 28.36 1.99 12.72
C VAL A 23 26.94 2.55 12.75
N ALA A 24 26.43 2.79 13.96
CA ALA A 24 25.34 3.71 14.19
C ALA A 24 25.91 5.10 13.89
N ALA A 25 25.90 5.48 12.61
CA ALA A 25 26.03 6.88 12.24
C ALA A 25 24.77 7.57 12.76
N PRO A 26 24.84 8.50 13.73
CA PRO A 26 23.74 9.43 13.89
C PRO A 26 23.65 10.17 12.56
N ALA A 27 22.50 10.03 11.89
CA ALA A 27 22.13 10.97 10.84
C ALA A 27 22.12 12.35 11.51
N GLN A 28 23.24 13.06 11.37
CA GLN A 28 23.34 14.45 11.70
C GLN A 28 22.37 15.13 10.75
N VAL A 29 21.19 15.47 11.28
CA VAL A 29 20.34 16.47 10.68
C VAL A 29 21.25 17.69 10.60
N GLU A 30 21.74 17.98 9.39
CA GLU A 30 22.34 19.26 9.05
C GLU A 30 21.28 20.31 9.37
N SER A 31 21.35 20.82 10.59
CA SER A 31 20.82 22.11 10.96
C SER A 31 21.59 23.11 10.12
N GLN A 32 21.08 23.36 8.90
CA GLN A 32 21.58 24.40 8.03
C GLN A 32 21.51 25.72 8.81
N ALA A 33 22.70 26.16 9.18
CA ALA A 33 22.93 27.33 9.98
C ALA A 33 22.61 28.61 9.19
N ILE A 34 21.80 29.46 9.83
CA ILE A 34 22.00 30.90 10.00
C ILE A 34 21.92 31.75 8.73
N GLY A 35 20.90 32.62 8.68
CA GLY A 35 20.91 33.74 7.72
C GLY A 35 19.64 34.54 7.53
N THR A 36 18.55 34.30 8.25
CA THR A 36 17.40 35.21 8.36
C THR A 36 16.62 34.78 9.60
N GLU A 37 16.11 35.73 10.39
CA GLU A 37 15.13 35.42 11.45
C GLU A 37 13.96 34.70 10.78
N LEU A 38 13.87 33.38 10.98
CA LEU A 38 12.78 32.61 10.41
C LEU A 38 11.48 33.13 11.03
N THR A 39 10.67 33.81 10.25
CA THR A 39 9.37 34.27 10.74
C THR A 39 8.41 33.08 10.84
N LEU A 40 7.40 33.15 11.70
CA LEU A 40 6.38 32.10 11.80
C LEU A 40 5.73 31.80 10.43
N ARG A 41 5.57 32.83 9.60
CA ARG A 41 5.02 32.70 8.24
C ARG A 41 5.91 31.86 7.35
N GLU A 42 7.21 32.14 7.32
CA GLU A 42 8.18 31.36 6.53
C GLU A 42 8.30 29.91 7.03
N ALA A 43 8.22 29.70 8.35
CA ALA A 43 8.20 28.38 8.94
C ALA A 43 6.98 27.56 8.48
N LEU A 44 5.81 28.18 8.42
CA LEU A 44 4.58 27.56 7.94
C LEU A 44 4.63 27.28 6.43
N GLU A 45 5.10 28.22 5.62
CA GLU A 45 5.24 28.04 4.16
C GLU A 45 6.19 26.89 3.83
N ARG A 46 7.34 26.83 4.51
CA ARG A 46 8.31 25.74 4.33
C ARG A 46 7.73 24.40 4.80
N ALA A 47 7.00 24.38 5.91
CA ALA A 47 6.34 23.18 6.40
C ALA A 47 5.24 22.70 5.44
N ILE A 48 4.43 23.59 4.87
CA ILE A 48 3.43 23.26 3.84
C ILE A 48 4.09 22.65 2.61
N ALA A 49 5.22 23.21 2.16
CA ALA A 49 5.92 22.75 0.96
C ALA A 49 6.57 21.36 1.12
N THR A 50 7.02 21.02 2.33
CA THR A 50 7.85 19.83 2.57
C THR A 50 7.18 18.74 3.41
N SER A 51 6.12 19.06 4.16
CA SER A 51 5.48 18.11 5.08
C SER A 51 4.74 16.98 4.35
N PRO A 52 5.11 15.71 4.58
CA PRO A 52 4.35 14.56 4.08
C PRO A 52 2.94 14.51 4.67
N ALA A 53 2.78 14.90 5.93
CA ALA A 53 1.49 14.90 6.63
C ALA A 53 0.50 15.88 5.99
N TYR A 54 0.97 17.06 5.56
CA TYR A 54 0.15 18.03 4.83
C TYR A 54 -0.35 17.46 3.50
N ARG A 55 0.54 16.80 2.73
CA ARG A 55 0.18 16.16 1.46
C ARG A 55 -0.79 15.00 1.65
N GLN A 56 -0.62 14.21 2.72
CA GLN A 56 -1.55 13.12 3.07
C GLN A 56 -2.95 13.65 3.40
N ALA A 57 -3.02 14.73 4.17
CA ALA A 57 -4.29 15.37 4.53
C ALA A 57 -5.01 15.96 3.31
N LEU A 58 -4.27 16.62 2.40
CA LEU A 58 -4.81 17.07 1.11
C LEU A 58 -5.33 15.91 0.26
N ASN A 59 -4.56 14.84 0.11
CA ASN A 59 -4.99 13.66 -0.65
C ASN A 59 -6.27 13.05 -0.07
N ARG A 60 -6.44 13.00 1.26
CA ARG A 60 -7.68 12.54 1.90
C ARG A 60 -8.87 13.41 1.55
N MET A 61 -8.68 14.74 1.47
CA MET A 61 -9.75 15.64 1.03
C MET A 61 -10.15 15.38 -0.42
N GLU A 62 -9.17 15.16 -1.31
CA GLU A 62 -9.42 14.85 -2.73
C GLU A 62 -10.14 13.50 -2.93
N LEU A 63 -9.86 12.51 -2.07
CA LEU A 63 -10.49 11.19 -2.09
C LEU A 63 -11.98 11.18 -1.72
N SER A 64 -12.52 12.27 -1.16
CA SER A 64 -13.95 12.38 -0.80
C SER A 64 -14.89 12.40 -2.02
N GLY A 65 -14.48 13.04 -3.12
CA GLY A 65 -15.29 13.16 -4.34
C GLY A 65 -15.55 11.84 -5.09
N PRO A 66 -14.53 10.98 -5.29
CA PRO A 66 -14.69 9.64 -5.86
C PRO A 66 -15.78 8.77 -5.21
N GLN A 67 -15.93 8.80 -3.88
CA GLN A 67 -16.92 7.96 -3.17
C GLN A 67 -18.36 8.28 -3.59
N ALA A 68 -18.72 9.56 -3.68
CA ALA A 68 -20.05 9.97 -4.13
C ALA A 68 -20.29 9.61 -5.61
N ARG A 69 -19.25 9.69 -6.46
CA ARG A 69 -19.32 9.28 -7.88
C ARG A 69 -19.49 7.78 -8.03
N GLN A 70 -18.83 6.98 -7.20
CA GLN A 70 -19.00 5.53 -7.17
C GLN A 70 -20.44 5.15 -6.79
N ALA A 71 -21.03 5.82 -5.80
CA ALA A 71 -22.43 5.61 -5.44
C ALA A 71 -23.39 5.97 -6.59
N TRP A 72 -23.08 7.02 -7.36
CA TRP A 72 -23.78 7.34 -8.61
C TRP A 72 -23.64 6.24 -9.68
N GLY A 73 -22.48 5.58 -9.76
CA GLY A 73 -22.28 4.42 -10.63
C GLY A 73 -23.23 3.25 -10.33
N GLY A 74 -23.76 3.16 -9.11
CA GLY A 74 -24.76 2.16 -8.73
C GLY A 74 -26.13 2.32 -9.41
N PHE A 75 -26.37 3.42 -10.12
CA PHE A 75 -27.56 3.60 -10.97
C PHE A 75 -27.35 3.13 -12.41
N LEU A 76 -26.12 2.77 -12.77
CA LEU A 76 -25.78 2.26 -14.09
C LEU A 76 -25.93 0.73 -14.13
N PRO A 77 -26.16 0.14 -15.32
CA PRO A 77 -26.08 -1.30 -15.50
C PRO A 77 -24.70 -1.81 -15.10
N ASN A 78 -24.67 -2.91 -14.36
CA ASN A 78 -23.45 -3.63 -14.08
C ASN A 78 -23.11 -4.55 -15.27
N LEU A 79 -21.96 -4.32 -15.89
CA LEU A 79 -21.36 -5.22 -16.87
C LEU A 79 -20.28 -6.05 -16.17
N ASN A 80 -20.51 -7.35 -16.08
CA ASN A 80 -19.52 -8.28 -15.55
C ASN A 80 -19.05 -9.20 -16.68
N LEU A 81 -17.76 -9.11 -17.02
CA LEU A 81 -17.09 -10.01 -17.95
C LEU A 81 -16.21 -10.96 -17.14
N SER A 82 -16.37 -12.25 -17.37
CA SER A 82 -15.61 -13.29 -16.68
C SER A 82 -15.00 -14.24 -17.69
N TYR A 83 -13.71 -14.50 -17.52
CA TYR A 83 -12.94 -15.44 -18.32
C TYR A 83 -12.17 -16.34 -17.35
N GLY A 84 -12.29 -17.65 -17.49
CA GLY A 84 -11.59 -18.61 -16.66
C GLY A 84 -11.23 -19.86 -17.43
N THR A 85 -9.97 -20.28 -17.34
CA THR A 85 -9.51 -21.58 -17.80
C THR A 85 -9.29 -22.46 -16.58
N ASN A 86 -9.96 -23.60 -16.53
CA ASN A 86 -9.78 -24.59 -15.49
C ASN A 86 -9.17 -25.85 -16.10
N GLN A 87 -8.09 -26.33 -15.50
CA GLN A 87 -7.45 -27.59 -15.88
C GLN A 87 -7.67 -28.60 -14.77
N ASN A 88 -8.20 -29.76 -15.12
CA ASN A 88 -8.48 -30.82 -14.17
C ASN A 88 -7.78 -32.10 -14.61
N PHE A 89 -7.02 -32.67 -13.67
CA PHE A 89 -6.32 -33.94 -13.81
C PHE A 89 -7.09 -34.99 -13.04
N ARG A 90 -7.69 -35.95 -13.74
CA ARG A 90 -8.35 -37.08 -13.10
C ARG A 90 -7.57 -38.35 -13.43
N ARG A 91 -7.11 -39.05 -12.40
CA ARG A 91 -6.56 -40.40 -12.54
C ARG A 91 -7.70 -41.39 -12.43
N GLU A 92 -8.02 -42.06 -13.53
CA GLU A 92 -9.11 -43.01 -13.57
C GLU A 92 -8.55 -44.42 -13.29
N THR A 93 -8.87 -44.96 -12.11
CA THR A 93 -8.39 -46.28 -11.66
C THR A 93 -9.42 -47.38 -11.85
N THR A 94 -10.59 -47.06 -12.42
CA THR A 94 -11.71 -47.97 -12.61
C THR A 94 -12.15 -47.92 -14.07
N ALA A 95 -12.31 -49.07 -14.72
CA ALA A 95 -12.88 -49.21 -16.05
C ALA A 95 -14.26 -49.87 -15.94
N LEU A 96 -15.10 -49.75 -16.97
CA LEU A 96 -16.39 -50.43 -17.03
C LEU A 96 -16.26 -51.70 -17.88
N ASP A 97 -16.76 -52.83 -17.38
CA ASP A 97 -16.93 -54.05 -18.18
C ASP A 97 -18.07 -53.86 -19.22
N ASN A 98 -18.18 -54.76 -20.20
CA ASN A 98 -19.23 -54.76 -21.24
C ASN A 98 -20.67 -54.77 -20.69
N PHE A 99 -20.83 -55.03 -19.39
CA PHE A 99 -22.10 -55.02 -18.66
C PHE A 99 -22.26 -53.81 -17.71
N GLY A 100 -21.33 -52.85 -17.74
CA GLY A 100 -21.39 -51.62 -16.93
C GLY A 100 -20.95 -51.76 -15.47
N ASN A 101 -20.34 -52.89 -15.10
CA ASN A 101 -19.80 -53.10 -13.76
C ASN A 101 -18.40 -52.45 -13.64
N PRO A 102 -18.09 -51.75 -12.53
CA PRO A 102 -16.78 -51.18 -12.31
C PRO A 102 -15.74 -52.28 -12.03
N ILE A 103 -14.71 -52.35 -12.85
CA ILE A 103 -13.55 -53.22 -12.70
C ILE A 103 -12.30 -52.38 -12.48
N GLU A 104 -11.29 -52.90 -11.77
CA GLU A 104 -10.01 -52.23 -11.61
C GLU A 104 -9.34 -52.07 -12.99
N ASN A 105 -8.97 -50.84 -13.35
CA ASN A 105 -8.39 -50.58 -14.67
C ASN A 105 -6.94 -51.06 -14.70
N PRO A 106 -6.56 -52.07 -15.53
CA PRO A 106 -5.18 -52.56 -15.61
C PRO A 106 -4.21 -51.52 -16.17
N THR A 107 -4.72 -50.48 -16.82
CA THR A 107 -3.93 -49.35 -17.34
C THR A 107 -4.41 -48.07 -16.67
N THR A 108 -3.66 -47.54 -15.71
CA THR A 108 -4.01 -46.27 -15.07
C THR A 108 -3.90 -45.14 -16.09
N GLU A 109 -5.03 -44.67 -16.62
CA GLU A 109 -5.08 -43.56 -17.57
C GLU A 109 -5.22 -42.23 -16.81
N THR A 110 -4.36 -41.28 -17.16
CA THR A 110 -4.46 -39.91 -16.64
C THR A 110 -5.24 -39.09 -17.66
N VAL A 111 -6.50 -38.79 -17.34
CA VAL A 111 -7.35 -37.96 -18.18
C VAL A 111 -7.00 -36.50 -17.89
N PHE A 112 -6.40 -35.86 -18.90
CA PHE A 112 -6.20 -34.42 -18.90
C PHE A 112 -7.42 -33.74 -19.51
N SER A 113 -8.11 -32.93 -18.71
CA SER A 113 -9.23 -32.12 -19.19
C SER A 113 -8.92 -30.66 -18.97
N SER A 114 -9.07 -29.85 -20.02
CA SER A 114 -8.97 -28.40 -19.95
C SER A 114 -10.29 -27.82 -20.42
N GLN A 115 -10.92 -27.01 -19.57
CA GLN A 115 -12.15 -26.32 -19.90
C GLN A 115 -11.96 -24.82 -19.73
N SER A 116 -12.12 -24.09 -20.82
CA SER A 116 -12.19 -22.63 -20.81
C SER A 116 -13.65 -22.20 -20.84
N SER A 117 -14.02 -21.30 -19.94
CA SER A 117 -15.34 -20.70 -19.87
C SER A 117 -15.21 -19.19 -19.98
N GLN A 118 -16.09 -18.60 -20.78
CA GLN A 118 -16.20 -17.15 -20.95
C GLN A 118 -17.67 -16.79 -20.76
N SER A 119 -17.94 -15.82 -19.91
CA SER A 119 -19.30 -15.34 -19.67
C SER A 119 -19.31 -13.82 -19.58
N ALA A 120 -20.34 -13.22 -20.17
CA ALA A 120 -20.63 -11.80 -20.03
C ALA A 120 -22.06 -11.68 -19.52
N SER A 121 -22.26 -10.92 -18.45
CA SER A 121 -23.57 -10.66 -17.87
C SER A 121 -23.79 -9.18 -17.71
N LEU A 122 -24.97 -8.72 -18.15
CA LEU A 122 -25.48 -7.37 -17.95
C LEU A 122 -26.64 -7.44 -16.96
N GLY A 123 -26.59 -6.64 -15.90
CA GLY A 123 -27.67 -6.53 -14.92
C GLY A 123 -27.97 -5.08 -14.59
N ILE A 124 -29.24 -4.67 -14.66
CA ILE A 124 -29.69 -3.36 -14.22
C ILE A 124 -30.74 -3.52 -13.12
N ASP A 125 -30.55 -2.78 -12.03
CA ASP A 125 -31.50 -2.71 -10.95
C ASP A 125 -32.59 -1.68 -11.27
N LEU A 126 -33.76 -2.15 -11.71
CA LEU A 126 -34.88 -1.26 -12.06
C LEU A 126 -35.55 -0.66 -10.82
N PHE A 127 -35.74 -1.47 -9.78
CA PHE A 127 -36.36 -1.04 -8.53
C PHE A 127 -35.90 -1.88 -7.36
N GLN A 128 -35.31 -1.23 -6.35
CA GLN A 128 -34.89 -1.86 -5.09
C GLN A 128 -35.51 -1.19 -3.87
N GLY A 129 -36.75 -0.69 -3.98
CA GLY A 129 -37.44 -0.05 -2.85
C GLY A 129 -36.72 1.19 -2.30
N GLY A 130 -36.11 1.99 -3.17
CA GLY A 130 -35.42 3.23 -2.78
C GLY A 130 -34.03 3.06 -2.15
N ARG A 131 -33.55 1.82 -1.95
CA ARG A 131 -32.21 1.53 -1.35
C ARG A 131 -31.07 2.31 -2.03
N ARG A 132 -31.11 2.46 -3.35
CA ARG A 132 -30.10 3.20 -4.12
C ARG A 132 -30.02 4.68 -3.75
N PHE A 133 -31.15 5.33 -3.48
CA PHE A 133 -31.17 6.73 -3.04
C PHE A 133 -30.61 6.90 -1.64
N HIS A 134 -30.93 5.98 -0.73
CA HIS A 134 -30.35 5.99 0.62
C HIS A 134 -28.83 5.74 0.59
N GLN A 135 -28.36 4.81 -0.24
CA GLN A 135 -26.92 4.58 -0.44
C GLN A 135 -26.21 5.81 -0.98
N LEU A 136 -26.82 6.53 -1.94
CA LEU A 136 -26.27 7.80 -2.43
C LEU A 136 -26.23 8.87 -1.34
N GLY A 137 -27.28 8.98 -0.53
CA GLY A 137 -27.32 9.89 0.61
C GLY A 137 -26.23 9.59 1.64
N GLN A 138 -26.06 8.31 1.99
CA GLN A 138 -25.01 7.85 2.89
C GLN A 138 -23.61 8.16 2.34
N ALA A 139 -23.33 7.81 1.08
CA ALA A 139 -22.04 8.08 0.45
C ALA A 139 -21.70 9.58 0.40
N ARG A 140 -22.70 10.46 0.23
CA ARG A 140 -22.50 11.91 0.31
C ARG A 140 -22.19 12.38 1.72
N ALA A 141 -22.87 11.84 2.73
CA ALA A 141 -22.59 12.16 4.13
C ALA A 141 -21.20 11.68 4.54
N GLU A 142 -20.78 10.49 4.11
CA GLU A 142 -19.43 9.96 4.35
C GLU A 142 -18.35 10.78 3.64
N ALA A 143 -18.60 11.23 2.41
CA ALA A 143 -17.70 12.14 1.71
C ALA A 143 -17.52 13.46 2.47
N GLU A 144 -18.61 14.02 3.02
CA GLU A 144 -18.54 15.21 3.87
C GLU A 144 -17.71 14.96 5.13
N VAL A 145 -17.94 13.86 5.83
CA VAL A 145 -17.17 13.49 7.02
C VAL A 145 -15.68 13.35 6.70
N THR A 146 -15.35 12.71 5.58
CA THR A 146 -13.97 12.53 5.10
C THR A 146 -13.31 13.88 4.80
N ARG A 147 -14.03 14.78 4.13
CA ARG A 147 -13.56 16.15 3.87
C ARG A 147 -13.26 16.90 5.16
N ARG A 148 -14.18 16.86 6.13
CA ARG A 148 -14.00 17.49 7.46
C ARG A 148 -12.87 16.85 8.27
N ALA A 149 -12.63 15.55 8.11
CA ALA A 149 -11.49 14.89 8.73
C ALA A 149 -10.17 15.42 8.14
N GLY A 150 -10.08 15.57 6.81
CA GLY A 150 -8.92 16.17 6.15
C GLY A 150 -8.67 17.62 6.58
N GLU A 151 -9.71 18.45 6.67
CA GLU A 151 -9.60 19.84 7.17
C GLU A 151 -9.03 19.89 8.60
N ARG A 152 -9.51 19.00 9.49
CA ARG A 152 -9.01 18.91 10.87
C ARG A 152 -7.55 18.49 10.93
N GLU A 153 -7.14 17.56 10.08
CA GLU A 153 -5.76 17.10 10.00
C GLU A 153 -4.82 18.20 9.50
N LEU A 154 -5.22 18.93 8.45
CA LEU A 154 -4.47 20.10 7.98
C LEU A 154 -4.26 21.13 9.09
N ASN A 155 -5.34 21.51 9.78
CA ASN A 155 -5.26 22.44 10.90
C ASN A 155 -4.38 21.89 12.05
N GLY A 156 -4.40 20.58 12.28
CA GLY A 156 -3.53 19.92 13.24
C GLY A 156 -2.05 20.05 12.90
N VAL A 157 -1.68 19.87 11.63
CA VAL A 157 -0.31 20.04 11.13
C VAL A 157 0.15 21.49 11.31
N LEU A 158 -0.68 22.45 10.92
CA LEU A 158 -0.35 23.88 11.08
C LEU A 158 -0.16 24.25 12.55
N ALA A 159 -1.06 23.79 13.43
CA ALA A 159 -0.96 24.02 14.86
C ALA A 159 0.29 23.36 15.47
N GLN A 160 0.72 22.20 14.96
CA GLN A 160 1.95 21.54 15.39
C GLN A 160 3.18 22.36 15.04
N VAL A 161 3.27 22.88 13.82
CA VAL A 161 4.38 23.74 13.38
C VAL A 161 4.44 25.02 14.22
N GLN A 162 3.29 25.63 14.52
CA GLN A 162 3.22 26.79 15.40
C GLN A 162 3.78 26.51 16.79
N ARG A 163 3.42 25.38 17.41
CA ARG A 163 3.96 24.98 18.72
C ARG A 163 5.47 24.77 18.67
N GLN A 164 5.96 24.04 17.66
CA GLN A 164 7.40 23.80 17.49
C GLN A 164 8.20 25.08 17.29
N PHE A 165 7.64 26.06 16.57
CA PHE A 165 8.26 27.38 16.41
C PHE A 165 8.37 28.13 17.73
N LEU A 166 7.28 28.17 18.52
CA LEU A 166 7.27 28.83 19.81
C LEU A 166 8.25 28.18 20.79
N ASP A 167 8.29 26.84 20.83
CA ASP A 167 9.22 26.10 21.67
C ASP A 167 10.68 26.42 21.32
N ALA A 168 11.00 26.51 20.02
CA ALA A 168 12.34 26.88 19.56
C ALA A 168 12.73 28.32 19.94
N GLN A 169 11.78 29.25 19.92
CA GLN A 169 12.02 30.64 20.34
C GLN A 169 12.26 30.75 21.84
N LEU A 170 11.48 30.01 22.65
CA LEU A 170 11.68 29.96 24.10
C LEU A 170 13.05 29.38 24.46
N GLN A 171 13.49 28.31 23.78
CA GLN A 171 14.81 27.73 23.98
C GLN A 171 15.94 28.73 23.66
N ARG A 172 15.81 29.50 22.58
CA ARG A 172 16.79 30.55 22.24
C ARG A 172 16.84 31.65 23.30
N ALA A 173 15.68 32.08 23.80
CA ALA A 173 15.62 33.09 24.85
C ALA A 173 16.29 32.60 26.16
N LEU A 174 16.11 31.33 26.53
CA LEU A 174 16.77 30.75 27.71
C LEU A 174 18.29 30.73 27.57
N LEU A 175 18.81 30.29 26.42
CA LEU A 175 20.26 30.26 26.17
C LEU A 175 20.88 31.67 26.20
N GLY A 176 20.18 32.68 25.68
CA GLY A 176 20.67 34.06 25.74
C GLY A 176 20.80 34.59 27.17
N VAL A 177 19.93 34.18 28.09
CA VAL A 177 20.01 34.56 29.52
C VAL A 177 21.18 33.87 30.22
N GLU A 178 21.52 32.63 29.83
CA GLU A 178 22.67 31.91 30.39
C GLU A 178 24.02 32.51 29.96
N GLU A 179 24.10 33.09 28.75
CA GLU A 179 25.31 33.73 28.23
C GLU A 179 25.60 35.10 28.88
N GLU A 180 24.59 35.75 29.48
CA GLU A 180 24.71 37.06 30.14
C GLU A 180 25.13 36.98 31.61
N LEU A 181 25.23 35.78 32.19
CA LEU A 181 25.63 35.51 33.58
C LEU A 181 27.10 35.08 33.71
#